data_AF-A0A6L8I6B8-F1
#
_entry.id   AF-A0A6L8I6B8-F1
#
_cell.length_a   1.000
_cell.length_b   1.000
_cell.length_c   1.000
_cell.angle_alpha   90.00
_cell.angle_beta   90.00
_cell.angle_gamma   90.00
#
_symmetry.space_group_name_H-M   'P 1'
#
loop_
_entity.id
_entity.type
_entity.pdbx_description
1 polymer ?
#
loop_
_entity_poly.entity_id
_entity_poly.type
_entity_poly.pdbx_seq_one_letter_code
_entity_poly.pdbx_strand_id
1 'polypeptide(L)'
;MRAQRKSGPVRGGTLHEVRDAGSRDSPSAFQLPSPKCRTSRILQSCTDLHSHKAFLETLPCPLVLGHYSSSLQHSFGPGMTADLGRRGLEFDEVEHQWIPMPDGVRLAARLWLPRETGPVPAILEYIPYRKRDMVRARDERNHPHFASNGYACLRVDMRGSGDSEGHMPDMYSDDELADARHVIDWIAAQPWCNGKVGMFGTSWGGTASMQAAVKAPRALKAVIANCATTDRFEDDIHWMGGCLLTDSFEWGATLPAILAAPPDAATVGPAWKEMWRKRLHGLSFPLSAWISHETRGAYWRHGSVRFSTDDLSCPILAIGGWADRYSNSVIGLVKARPDLCHGIVGPWGHHYPDHGEPGPAMSFQDVALTWWDHWLKDAPMPKWPQLRLWQRAFDVPADRIATRAGRWIATDASETHATESVFYPGKDGLSWRAGPGTRHSVPTDMQHGACAGDTGYFGRIGGLPLDQSPDDARALCFDTESLKKEILLVGHAEFCCGIVRDMA
;
A
#
# COMPACT_ATOMS: atom_id res chain seq x y z
N MET A 1 45.64 43.00 -24.69
CA MET A 1 46.31 43.90 -23.73
C MET A 1 45.98 43.45 -22.30
N ARG A 2 47.03 43.27 -21.47
CA ARG A 2 47.16 43.21 -19.98
C ARG A 2 45.85 43.18 -19.14
N ALA A 3 45.55 42.19 -18.28
CA ALA A 3 46.21 41.66 -17.07
C ALA A 3 46.16 42.55 -15.81
N GLN A 4 45.49 42.07 -14.74
CA GLN A 4 45.79 42.12 -13.27
C GLN A 4 44.50 41.74 -12.48
N ARG A 5 44.35 40.66 -11.70
CA ARG A 5 44.97 40.14 -10.44
C ARG A 5 44.82 41.02 -9.18
N LYS A 6 44.13 40.49 -8.15
CA LYS A 6 44.41 40.47 -6.68
C LYS A 6 43.23 39.74 -5.97
N SER A 7 43.37 38.51 -5.43
CA SER A 7 44.02 38.02 -4.18
C SER A 7 42.99 37.78 -3.05
N GLY A 8 42.93 36.53 -2.56
CA GLY A 8 42.05 36.06 -1.45
C GLY A 8 42.48 36.51 -0.03
N PRO A 9 42.01 35.84 1.04
CA PRO A 9 42.50 34.50 1.35
C PRO A 9 41.44 33.45 1.81
N VAL A 10 41.96 32.22 1.82
CA VAL A 10 41.39 30.88 2.09
C VAL A 10 41.57 30.49 3.57
N ARG A 11 40.69 29.60 4.08
CA ARG A 11 40.95 28.36 4.89
C ARG A 11 39.63 27.88 5.51
N GLY A 12 39.26 26.60 5.58
CA GLY A 12 39.85 25.30 5.19
C GLY A 12 38.88 24.22 5.71
N GLY A 13 38.51 23.22 4.90
CA GLY A 13 39.02 21.83 5.02
C GLY A 13 37.83 20.86 5.07
N THR A 14 37.89 19.58 4.72
CA THR A 14 38.81 18.76 3.92
C THR A 14 37.99 17.54 3.49
N LEU A 15 37.96 17.21 2.18
CA LEU A 15 37.52 15.92 1.65
C LEU A 15 38.75 15.03 1.47
N HIS A 16 38.65 13.74 1.76
CA HIS A 16 39.62 12.74 1.32
C HIS A 16 38.93 11.69 0.44
N GLU A 17 39.41 11.62 -0.80
CA GLU A 17 39.22 10.55 -1.78
C GLU A 17 40.59 9.86 -1.94
N VAL A 18 40.62 8.52 -2.02
CA VAL A 18 41.82 7.75 -2.37
C VAL A 18 41.43 6.73 -3.44
N ARG A 19 42.18 6.72 -4.55
CA ARG A 19 42.10 5.73 -5.64
C ARG A 19 43.29 4.78 -5.59
N ASP A 20 42.97 3.51 -5.86
CA ASP A 20 43.70 2.37 -6.47
C ASP A 20 45.23 2.35 -6.67
N ALA A 21 45.79 1.18 -6.36
CA ALA A 21 46.78 0.47 -7.18
C ALA A 21 46.73 -1.05 -6.86
N GLY A 22 46.76 -1.91 -7.87
CA GLY A 22 46.44 -3.34 -7.75
C GLY A 22 47.58 -4.36 -7.84
N SER A 23 47.13 -5.61 -8.00
CA SER A 23 47.77 -6.82 -8.57
C SER A 23 48.22 -7.96 -7.62
N ARG A 24 47.58 -9.12 -7.88
CA ARG A 24 48.01 -10.54 -7.88
C ARG A 24 48.79 -11.09 -6.67
N ASP A 25 48.14 -12.00 -5.92
CA ASP A 25 48.46 -13.45 -5.90
C ASP A 25 47.58 -14.19 -4.87
N SER A 26 46.98 -15.31 -5.30
CA SER A 26 46.46 -16.41 -4.46
C SER A 26 47.51 -17.55 -4.50
N PRO A 27 47.56 -18.58 -3.62
CA PRO A 27 46.51 -19.03 -2.68
C PRO A 27 47.01 -19.47 -1.29
N SER A 28 46.14 -19.47 -0.26
CA SER A 28 46.05 -20.59 0.71
C SER A 28 44.88 -20.39 1.68
N ALA A 29 44.39 -21.54 2.14
CA ALA A 29 43.17 -21.74 2.90
C ALA A 29 43.05 -20.90 4.18
N PHE A 30 41.93 -20.20 4.33
CA PHE A 30 41.44 -19.74 5.63
C PHE A 30 40.05 -20.31 5.88
N GLN A 31 39.98 -21.17 6.90
CA GLN A 31 38.75 -21.69 7.48
C GLN A 31 37.89 -20.53 7.99
N LEU A 32 36.66 -20.43 7.48
CA LEU A 32 35.62 -19.57 8.07
C LEU A 32 35.11 -20.21 9.37
N PRO A 33 35.02 -19.48 10.48
CA PRO A 33 34.36 -19.99 11.67
C PRO A 33 32.85 -20.05 11.44
N SER A 34 32.25 -21.16 11.87
CA SER A 34 30.80 -21.37 11.86
C SER A 34 30.08 -20.25 12.63
N PRO A 35 28.96 -19.71 12.13
CA PRO A 35 28.14 -18.80 12.91
C PRO A 35 27.42 -19.62 13.97
N LYS A 36 27.95 -19.57 15.20
CA LYS A 36 27.21 -20.04 16.38
C LYS A 36 25.91 -19.24 16.46
N CYS A 37 24.80 -19.94 16.22
CA CYS A 37 23.42 -19.52 16.51
C CYS A 37 23.34 -18.65 17.77
N ARG A 38 23.02 -17.36 17.60
CA ARG A 38 22.56 -16.46 18.68
C ARG A 38 21.05 -16.55 18.89
N THR A 39 20.40 -17.62 18.45
CA THR A 39 18.97 -17.87 18.70
C THR A 39 18.66 -18.27 20.15
N SER A 40 19.66 -18.56 21.00
CA SER A 40 19.40 -18.98 22.39
C SER A 40 19.13 -17.82 23.37
N ARG A 41 19.39 -16.55 23.01
CA ARG A 41 19.12 -15.41 23.91
C ARG A 41 17.71 -14.84 23.81
N ILE A 42 17.00 -15.07 22.71
CA ILE A 42 15.66 -14.49 22.47
C ILE A 42 14.56 -15.33 23.13
N LEU A 43 14.72 -16.66 23.19
CA LEU A 43 13.78 -17.51 23.95
C LEU A 43 13.95 -17.39 25.47
N GLN A 44 15.10 -16.91 25.95
CA GLN A 44 15.33 -16.67 27.38
C GLN A 44 14.87 -15.29 27.86
N SER A 45 14.71 -14.29 26.99
CA SER A 45 14.18 -12.98 27.41
C SER A 45 12.65 -12.95 27.49
N CYS A 46 11.95 -13.88 26.84
CA CYS A 46 10.48 -13.99 26.95
C CYS A 46 10.02 -14.73 28.22
N THR A 47 10.93 -15.41 28.94
CA THR A 47 10.61 -16.11 30.20
C THR A 47 10.68 -15.24 31.45
N ASP A 48 11.24 -14.02 31.36
CA ASP A 48 11.39 -13.08 32.50
C ASP A 48 10.34 -11.94 32.52
N LEU A 49 9.18 -12.12 31.88
CA LEU A 49 8.12 -11.12 31.84
C LEU A 49 7.17 -11.11 33.06
N HIS A 50 7.41 -11.95 34.08
CA HIS A 50 6.47 -12.13 35.20
C HIS A 50 6.66 -11.23 36.43
N SER A 51 7.55 -10.22 36.40
CA SER A 51 7.85 -9.41 37.59
C SER A 51 7.93 -7.89 37.43
N HIS A 52 7.63 -7.32 36.26
CA HIS A 52 7.88 -5.88 36.03
C HIS A 52 6.60 -5.10 35.68
N LYS A 53 6.26 -4.10 36.50
CA LYS A 53 5.17 -3.16 36.27
C LYS A 53 5.65 -2.03 35.35
N ALA A 54 4.94 -1.78 34.26
CA ALA A 54 5.11 -0.58 33.44
C ALA A 54 4.11 0.50 33.87
N PHE A 55 4.56 1.76 33.92
CA PHE A 55 3.70 2.90 34.22
C PHE A 55 3.67 3.87 33.04
N LEU A 56 2.49 4.33 32.67
CA LEU A 56 2.31 5.49 31.81
C LEU A 56 2.35 6.74 32.69
N GLU A 57 3.29 7.64 32.42
CA GLU A 57 3.25 9.01 32.90
C GLU A 57 2.62 9.88 31.81
N THR A 58 1.40 10.34 32.04
CA THR A 58 0.83 11.39 31.21
C THR A 58 1.50 12.71 31.62
N LEU A 59 2.52 13.11 30.87
CA LEU A 59 2.74 14.54 30.67
C LEU A 59 1.48 15.11 30.00
N PRO A 60 1.18 16.43 30.10
CA PRO A 60 0.04 17.03 29.40
C PRO A 60 0.26 16.94 27.89
N CYS A 61 0.01 15.75 27.34
CA CYS A 61 0.29 15.36 25.99
C CYS A 61 -1.05 15.06 25.30
N PRO A 62 -1.26 15.63 24.11
CA PRO A 62 -2.54 15.59 23.44
C PRO A 62 -2.83 14.20 22.82
N LEU A 63 -4.04 13.67 22.97
CA LEU A 63 -4.64 12.79 21.96
C LEU A 63 -5.20 13.70 20.86
N VAL A 64 -4.52 13.79 19.72
CA VAL A 64 -4.95 14.63 18.59
C VAL A 64 -5.90 13.84 17.70
N LEU A 65 -7.12 14.33 17.57
CA LEU A 65 -8.14 13.80 16.67
C LEU A 65 -8.69 14.93 15.81
N GLY A 66 -8.57 14.84 14.49
CA GLY A 66 -9.13 15.84 13.58
C GLY A 66 -10.67 15.89 13.64
N HIS A 67 -11.22 17.09 13.81
CA HIS A 67 -12.66 17.38 13.71
C HIS A 67 -12.94 18.44 12.65
N TYR A 68 -14.12 18.31 12.05
CA TYR A 68 -14.63 19.23 11.04
C TYR A 68 -15.65 20.18 11.66
N SER A 69 -15.45 21.48 11.51
CA SER A 69 -16.50 22.49 11.75
C SER A 69 -17.38 22.65 10.50
N SER A 70 -18.61 23.14 10.68
CA SER A 70 -19.79 22.91 9.84
C SER A 70 -19.84 23.58 8.45
N SER A 71 -18.81 23.41 7.61
CA SER A 71 -18.85 23.78 6.19
C SER A 71 -18.79 22.58 5.23
N LEU A 72 -18.99 21.35 5.73
CA LEU A 72 -19.19 20.18 4.87
C LEU A 72 -20.47 20.39 4.05
N GLN A 73 -20.33 20.48 2.73
CA GLN A 73 -21.47 20.58 1.84
C GLN A 73 -22.31 19.30 1.93
N HIS A 74 -23.51 19.45 2.47
CA HIS A 74 -24.53 18.40 2.56
C HIS A 74 -25.25 18.27 1.23
N SER A 75 -24.61 17.67 0.24
CA SER A 75 -25.26 17.06 -0.93
C SER A 75 -24.19 16.55 -1.86
N PHE A 76 -24.28 15.28 -2.27
CA PHE A 76 -24.32 14.85 -3.67
C PHE A 76 -24.58 13.32 -3.70
N GLY A 77 -25.60 12.93 -4.46
CA GLY A 77 -25.83 11.55 -4.91
C GLY A 77 -24.79 11.13 -5.97
N PRO A 78 -25.06 10.14 -6.85
CA PRO A 78 -24.08 9.30 -7.56
C PRO A 78 -23.23 9.99 -8.68
N GLY A 79 -22.79 11.24 -8.49
CA GLY A 79 -22.14 12.08 -9.50
C GLY A 79 -20.69 11.74 -9.89
N MET A 80 -20.14 10.60 -9.46
CA MET A 80 -18.85 10.11 -9.98
C MET A 80 -19.00 9.21 -11.22
N THR A 81 -20.22 8.73 -11.47
CA THR A 81 -20.53 7.83 -12.58
C THR A 81 -21.54 8.54 -13.47
N ALA A 82 -21.06 9.28 -14.47
CA ALA A 82 -21.92 9.70 -15.55
C ALA A 82 -22.27 8.47 -16.41
N ASP A 83 -23.53 8.33 -16.83
CA ASP A 83 -23.88 7.43 -17.92
C ASP A 83 -23.23 7.99 -19.20
N LEU A 84 -22.11 7.38 -19.59
CA LEU A 84 -21.23 7.90 -20.64
C LEU A 84 -21.61 7.41 -22.05
N GLY A 85 -22.79 6.79 -22.23
CA GLY A 85 -23.24 6.34 -23.56
C GLY A 85 -22.23 5.41 -24.24
N ARG A 86 -21.68 4.48 -23.46
CA ARG A 86 -20.52 3.65 -23.83
C ARG A 86 -20.88 2.67 -24.94
N ARG A 87 -20.09 2.68 -26.02
CA ARG A 87 -20.18 1.72 -27.14
C ARG A 87 -19.50 0.45 -26.64
N GLY A 88 -20.25 -0.60 -26.31
CA GLY A 88 -19.65 -1.88 -25.94
C GLY A 88 -18.92 -2.49 -27.13
N LEU A 89 -17.64 -2.14 -27.30
CA LEU A 89 -16.81 -2.59 -28.41
C LEU A 89 -16.51 -4.09 -28.26
N GLU A 90 -16.48 -4.78 -29.40
CA GLU A 90 -15.83 -6.09 -29.45
C GLU A 90 -14.33 -5.93 -29.24
N PHE A 91 -13.70 -6.94 -28.67
CA PHE A 91 -12.26 -7.00 -28.45
C PHE A 91 -11.74 -8.40 -28.77
N ASP A 92 -10.49 -8.46 -29.22
CA ASP A 92 -9.75 -9.70 -29.36
C ASP A 92 -9.02 -10.00 -28.06
N GLU A 93 -8.94 -11.29 -27.72
CA GLU A 93 -8.21 -11.75 -26.55
C GLU A 93 -7.01 -12.59 -26.99
N VAL A 94 -5.84 -12.23 -26.47
CA VAL A 94 -4.61 -13.00 -26.59
C VAL A 94 -4.27 -13.57 -25.23
N GLU A 95 -4.57 -14.85 -25.03
CA GLU A 95 -4.36 -15.57 -23.77
C GLU A 95 -2.90 -15.52 -23.28
N HIS A 96 -1.94 -15.49 -24.21
CA HIS A 96 -0.51 -15.46 -23.89
C HIS A 96 0.31 -14.65 -24.90
N GLN A 97 1.00 -13.63 -24.39
CA GLN A 97 1.93 -12.77 -25.13
C GLN A 97 3.24 -12.67 -24.36
N TRP A 98 4.36 -12.91 -25.05
CA TRP A 98 5.69 -12.68 -24.46
C TRP A 98 6.09 -11.21 -24.60
N ILE A 99 6.61 -10.64 -23.52
CA ILE A 99 7.26 -9.34 -23.48
C ILE A 99 8.76 -9.58 -23.26
N PRO A 100 9.63 -9.24 -24.24
CA PRO A 100 11.07 -9.40 -24.07
C PRO A 100 11.64 -8.31 -23.17
N MET A 101 12.47 -8.70 -22.20
CA MET A 101 13.21 -7.81 -21.32
C MET A 101 14.64 -7.59 -21.85
N PRO A 102 15.31 -6.48 -21.49
CA PRO A 102 16.65 -6.17 -22.01
C PRO A 102 17.72 -7.21 -21.65
N ASP A 103 17.53 -7.93 -20.55
CA ASP A 103 18.41 -8.99 -20.06
C ASP A 103 18.10 -10.37 -20.68
N GLY A 104 17.17 -10.44 -21.63
CA GLY A 104 16.77 -11.66 -22.34
C GLY A 104 15.71 -12.50 -21.65
N VAL A 105 15.31 -12.15 -20.43
CA VAL A 105 14.13 -12.76 -19.77
C VAL A 105 12.86 -12.36 -20.52
N ARG A 106 11.86 -13.24 -20.49
CA ARG A 106 10.54 -12.95 -21.06
C ARG A 106 9.46 -12.96 -19.98
N LEU A 107 8.66 -11.90 -19.98
CA LEU A 107 7.48 -11.80 -19.13
C LEU A 107 6.24 -12.25 -19.89
N ALA A 108 5.35 -12.96 -19.21
CA ALA A 108 4.09 -13.46 -19.73
C ALA A 108 2.97 -12.46 -19.50
N ALA A 109 2.24 -12.13 -20.55
CA ALA A 109 1.09 -11.23 -20.50
C ALA A 109 -0.16 -11.91 -21.08
N ARG A 110 -1.33 -11.48 -20.61
CA ARG A 110 -2.61 -11.64 -21.32
C ARG A 110 -3.05 -10.27 -21.80
N LEU A 111 -3.55 -10.20 -23.03
CA LEU A 111 -3.92 -8.96 -23.69
C LEU A 111 -5.39 -9.03 -24.13
N TRP A 112 -6.13 -7.97 -23.84
CA TRP A 112 -7.43 -7.69 -24.42
C TRP A 112 -7.33 -6.44 -25.27
N LEU A 113 -7.55 -6.58 -26.57
CA LEU A 113 -7.35 -5.52 -27.55
C LEU A 113 -8.68 -5.15 -28.22
N PRO A 114 -9.22 -3.93 -28.02
CA PRO A 114 -10.43 -3.51 -28.70
C PRO A 114 -10.28 -3.55 -30.22
N ARG A 115 -11.35 -3.97 -30.91
CA ARG A 115 -11.45 -3.90 -32.38
C ARG A 115 -11.74 -2.48 -32.81
N GLU A 116 -10.69 -1.68 -32.87
CA GLU A 116 -10.72 -0.29 -33.33
C GLU A 116 -9.86 -0.10 -34.58
N THR A 117 -10.13 0.97 -35.33
CA THR A 117 -9.44 1.25 -36.60
C THR A 117 -8.06 1.90 -36.44
N GLY A 118 -7.68 2.29 -35.21
CA GLY A 118 -6.41 2.95 -34.91
C GLY A 118 -5.88 2.66 -33.51
N PRO A 119 -4.70 3.21 -33.16
CA PRO A 119 -4.07 2.97 -31.86
C PRO A 119 -4.90 3.53 -30.71
N VAL A 120 -4.97 2.78 -29.62
CA VAL A 120 -5.76 3.09 -28.40
C VAL A 120 -4.84 3.31 -27.20
N PRO A 121 -5.29 3.99 -26.13
CA PRO A 121 -4.55 3.99 -24.86
C PRO A 121 -4.52 2.59 -24.25
N ALA A 122 -3.53 2.35 -23.40
CA ALA A 122 -3.35 1.06 -22.74
C ALA A 122 -3.49 1.15 -21.21
N ILE A 123 -3.95 0.07 -20.59
CA ILE A 123 -4.05 -0.10 -19.13
C ILE A 123 -3.27 -1.35 -18.73
N LEU A 124 -2.34 -1.19 -17.80
CA LEU A 124 -1.47 -2.24 -17.27
C LEU A 124 -1.86 -2.62 -15.84
N GLU A 125 -1.99 -3.92 -15.58
CA GLU A 125 -1.85 -4.50 -14.25
C GLU A 125 -0.63 -5.42 -14.22
N TYR A 126 0.31 -5.14 -13.32
CA TYR A 126 1.58 -5.87 -13.14
C TYR A 126 1.63 -6.43 -11.72
N ILE A 127 1.57 -7.76 -11.57
CA ILE A 127 1.41 -8.42 -10.27
C ILE A 127 2.03 -9.84 -10.26
N PRO A 128 2.37 -10.39 -9.08
CA PRO A 128 3.03 -11.70 -8.98
C PRO A 128 2.04 -12.88 -8.88
N TYR A 129 0.74 -12.66 -9.14
CA TYR A 129 -0.32 -13.65 -8.90
C TYR A 129 -0.83 -14.28 -10.19
N ARG A 130 -0.25 -15.39 -10.64
CA ARG A 130 -0.66 -16.19 -11.83
C ARG A 130 -1.97 -15.78 -12.54
N LYS A 131 -1.86 -15.25 -13.77
CA LYS A 131 -3.02 -14.89 -14.62
C LYS A 131 -3.94 -16.07 -14.97
N ARG A 132 -3.45 -17.30 -14.85
CA ARG A 132 -4.16 -18.51 -15.28
C ARG A 132 -5.20 -19.00 -14.28
N ASP A 133 -5.05 -18.65 -13.00
CA ASP A 133 -5.87 -19.21 -11.92
C ASP A 133 -6.18 -18.19 -10.81
N MET A 134 -5.19 -17.78 -10.02
CA MET A 134 -5.35 -17.11 -8.72
C MET A 134 -6.25 -15.88 -8.75
N VAL A 135 -6.00 -14.98 -9.70
CA VAL A 135 -6.72 -13.71 -9.82
C VAL A 135 -7.56 -13.63 -11.10
N ARG A 136 -7.69 -14.74 -11.83
CA ARG A 136 -8.28 -14.75 -13.17
C ARG A 136 -9.71 -14.19 -13.17
N ALA A 137 -10.55 -14.60 -12.22
CA ALA A 137 -11.93 -14.11 -12.12
C ALA A 137 -12.03 -12.58 -11.97
N ARG A 138 -11.07 -11.96 -11.28
CA ARG A 138 -10.96 -10.51 -11.13
C ARG A 138 -10.44 -9.86 -12.41
N ASP A 139 -9.47 -10.50 -13.07
CA ASP A 139 -8.94 -10.03 -14.34
C ASP A 139 -10.03 -10.01 -15.42
N GLU A 140 -10.89 -11.06 -15.49
CA GLU A 140 -12.06 -11.16 -16.39
C GLU A 140 -13.13 -10.10 -16.11
N ARG A 141 -13.17 -9.58 -14.88
CA ARG A 141 -14.14 -8.53 -14.53
C ARG A 141 -13.66 -7.16 -14.99
N ASN A 142 -12.39 -6.85 -14.80
CA ASN A 142 -11.85 -5.51 -15.03
C ASN A 142 -11.38 -5.30 -16.47
N HIS A 143 -10.51 -6.18 -17.00
CA HIS A 143 -9.85 -5.93 -18.28
C HIS A 143 -10.80 -5.99 -19.47
N PRO A 144 -11.72 -6.98 -19.60
CA PRO A 144 -12.75 -6.96 -20.63
C PRO A 144 -13.66 -5.73 -20.58
N HIS A 145 -13.98 -5.26 -19.38
CA HIS A 145 -14.81 -4.07 -19.21
C HIS A 145 -14.09 -2.81 -19.72
N PHE A 146 -12.80 -2.67 -19.45
CA PHE A 146 -11.99 -1.60 -20.00
C PHE A 146 -11.75 -1.77 -21.52
N ALA A 147 -11.51 -2.98 -21.99
CA ALA A 147 -11.31 -3.27 -23.42
C ALA A 147 -12.53 -2.94 -24.27
N SER A 148 -13.72 -3.37 -23.84
CA SER A 148 -14.98 -2.98 -24.48
C SER A 148 -15.26 -1.48 -24.45
N ASN A 149 -14.47 -0.70 -23.70
CA ASN A 149 -14.50 0.76 -23.66
C ASN A 149 -13.33 1.42 -24.40
N GLY A 150 -12.62 0.69 -25.27
CA GLY A 150 -11.60 1.25 -26.16
C GLY A 150 -10.24 1.45 -25.48
N TYR A 151 -9.86 0.53 -24.61
CA TYR A 151 -8.53 0.46 -23.97
C TYR A 151 -7.86 -0.87 -24.28
N ALA A 152 -6.61 -0.86 -24.75
CA ALA A 152 -5.81 -2.08 -24.76
C ALA A 152 -5.45 -2.45 -23.31
N CYS A 153 -5.79 -3.65 -22.84
CA CYS A 153 -5.60 -4.02 -21.45
C CYS A 153 -4.59 -5.15 -21.34
N LEU A 154 -3.60 -5.00 -20.46
CA LEU A 154 -2.54 -5.99 -20.26
C LEU A 154 -2.47 -6.39 -18.80
N ARG A 155 -2.61 -7.70 -18.56
CA ARG A 155 -2.31 -8.31 -17.28
C ARG A 155 -0.98 -9.06 -17.44
N VAL A 156 0.06 -8.62 -16.74
CA VAL A 156 1.42 -9.17 -16.83
C VAL A 156 1.82 -9.91 -15.55
N ASP A 157 2.32 -11.15 -15.69
CA ASP A 157 2.96 -11.89 -14.60
C ASP A 157 4.33 -11.26 -14.33
N MET A 158 4.60 -10.86 -13.09
CA MET A 158 5.92 -10.38 -12.69
C MET A 158 7.02 -11.41 -12.96
N ARG A 159 8.25 -10.95 -13.14
CA ARG A 159 9.45 -11.80 -13.20
C ARG A 159 9.44 -12.83 -12.08
N GLY A 160 9.74 -14.08 -12.43
CA GLY A 160 9.77 -15.19 -11.47
C GLY A 160 8.39 -15.68 -10.98
N SER A 161 7.30 -15.10 -11.47
CA SER A 161 5.93 -15.49 -11.11
C SER A 161 5.16 -16.04 -12.31
N GLY A 162 4.16 -16.88 -12.04
CA GLY A 162 3.30 -17.49 -13.05
C GLY A 162 4.01 -18.04 -14.26
N ASP A 163 3.67 -17.55 -15.44
CA ASP A 163 4.26 -18.02 -16.70
C ASP A 163 5.54 -17.27 -17.10
N SER A 164 5.90 -16.20 -16.37
CA SER A 164 7.11 -15.42 -16.63
C SER A 164 8.39 -16.16 -16.25
N GLU A 165 9.45 -15.90 -17.00
CA GLU A 165 10.79 -16.36 -16.71
C GLU A 165 11.43 -15.55 -15.56
N GLY A 166 12.64 -15.93 -15.16
CA GLY A 166 13.44 -15.23 -14.15
C GLY A 166 13.11 -15.64 -12.71
N HIS A 167 13.53 -14.80 -11.78
CA HIS A 167 13.40 -14.99 -10.34
C HIS A 167 12.99 -13.68 -9.66
N MET A 168 12.16 -13.76 -8.61
CA MET A 168 11.82 -12.60 -7.78
C MET A 168 12.57 -12.69 -6.46
N PRO A 169 13.55 -11.81 -6.20
CA PRO A 169 14.38 -11.91 -5.01
C PRO A 169 13.63 -11.52 -3.73
N ASP A 170 12.79 -10.48 -3.82
CA ASP A 170 12.01 -9.90 -2.71
C ASP A 170 10.88 -9.03 -3.27
N MET A 171 9.99 -8.53 -2.40
CA MET A 171 8.89 -7.64 -2.75
C MET A 171 9.38 -6.22 -3.00
N TYR A 172 8.87 -5.61 -4.08
CA TYR A 172 9.13 -4.23 -4.47
C TYR A 172 10.63 -3.92 -4.57
N SER A 173 11.34 -4.82 -5.26
CA SER A 173 12.76 -4.67 -5.53
C SER A 173 13.02 -3.66 -6.67
N ASP A 174 14.25 -3.17 -6.77
CA ASP A 174 14.70 -2.35 -7.90
C ASP A 174 14.43 -3.03 -9.25
N ASP A 175 14.64 -4.35 -9.34
CA ASP A 175 14.39 -5.14 -10.56
C ASP A 175 12.90 -5.14 -10.92
N GLU A 176 12.01 -5.25 -9.93
CA GLU A 176 10.56 -5.18 -10.15
C GLU A 176 10.14 -3.83 -10.73
N LEU A 177 10.66 -2.73 -10.16
CA LEU A 177 10.36 -1.38 -10.63
C LEU A 177 10.96 -1.14 -12.03
N ALA A 178 12.18 -1.62 -12.29
CA ALA A 178 12.81 -1.53 -13.60
C ALA A 178 12.02 -2.32 -14.66
N ASP A 179 11.58 -3.53 -14.33
CA ASP A 179 10.75 -4.34 -15.20
C ASP A 179 9.42 -3.65 -15.52
N ALA A 180 8.73 -3.11 -14.50
CA ALA A 180 7.47 -2.38 -14.69
C ALA A 180 7.63 -1.18 -15.65
N ARG A 181 8.70 -0.40 -15.50
CA ARG A 181 9.02 0.73 -16.39
C ARG A 181 9.27 0.27 -17.83
N HIS A 182 10.05 -0.80 -18.00
CA HIS A 182 10.31 -1.36 -19.31
C HIS A 182 9.02 -1.89 -19.96
N VAL A 183 8.15 -2.56 -19.21
CA VAL A 183 6.84 -3.03 -19.71
C VAL A 183 5.98 -1.85 -20.16
N ILE A 184 5.95 -0.74 -19.41
CA ILE A 184 5.24 0.49 -19.80
C ILE A 184 5.77 1.04 -21.13
N ASP A 185 7.09 1.14 -21.29
CA ASP A 185 7.70 1.65 -22.53
C ASP A 185 7.49 0.69 -23.70
N TRP A 186 7.55 -0.63 -23.46
CA TRP A 186 7.27 -1.66 -24.46
C TRP A 186 5.82 -1.57 -24.96
N ILE A 187 4.86 -1.41 -24.05
CA ILE A 187 3.44 -1.22 -24.39
C ILE A 187 3.28 0.02 -25.27
N ALA A 188 3.88 1.15 -24.86
CA ALA A 188 3.77 2.42 -25.58
C ALA A 188 4.37 2.38 -26.99
N ALA A 189 5.32 1.46 -27.25
CA ALA A 189 5.93 1.25 -28.55
C ALA A 189 5.14 0.32 -29.49
N GLN A 190 4.08 -0.34 -29.01
CA GLN A 190 3.30 -1.25 -29.84
C GLN A 190 2.44 -0.49 -30.87
N PRO A 191 2.25 -1.04 -32.09
CA PRO A 191 1.50 -0.35 -33.15
C PRO A 191 0.02 -0.13 -32.80
N TRP A 192 -0.53 -0.89 -31.86
CA TRP A 192 -1.89 -0.73 -31.37
C TRP A 192 -2.01 0.27 -30.21
N CYS A 193 -0.90 0.76 -29.64
CA CYS A 193 -0.91 1.72 -28.55
C CYS A 193 -0.69 3.15 -29.08
N ASN A 194 -1.45 4.11 -28.58
CA ASN A 194 -1.27 5.53 -28.91
C ASN A 194 -0.16 6.23 -28.07
N GLY A 195 0.63 5.45 -27.33
CA GLY A 195 1.72 5.93 -26.47
C GLY A 195 1.30 6.43 -25.09
N LYS A 196 0.01 6.34 -24.71
CA LYS A 196 -0.48 6.65 -23.37
C LYS A 196 -0.82 5.37 -22.61
N VAL A 197 -0.22 5.21 -21.43
CA VAL A 197 -0.40 4.04 -20.57
C VAL A 197 -0.90 4.48 -19.20
N GLY A 198 -1.92 3.80 -18.68
CA GLY A 198 -2.31 3.84 -17.27
C GLY A 198 -1.87 2.58 -16.56
N MET A 199 -1.63 2.64 -15.25
CA MET A 199 -1.32 1.47 -14.43
C MET A 199 -2.24 1.40 -13.22
N PHE A 200 -2.71 0.20 -12.87
CA PHE A 200 -3.54 0.02 -11.69
C PHE A 200 -3.28 -1.30 -10.98
N GLY A 201 -3.79 -1.39 -9.76
CA GLY A 201 -3.87 -2.65 -9.05
C GLY A 201 -4.42 -2.48 -7.64
N THR A 202 -4.62 -3.63 -6.99
CA THR A 202 -4.95 -3.72 -5.56
C THR A 202 -3.75 -4.23 -4.78
N SER A 203 -3.55 -3.76 -3.56
CA SER A 203 -2.51 -4.27 -2.67
C SER A 203 -1.13 -4.06 -3.30
N TRP A 204 -0.38 -5.14 -3.51
CA TRP A 204 0.88 -5.12 -4.24
C TRP A 204 0.81 -4.35 -5.55
N GLY A 205 -0.19 -4.62 -6.40
CA GLY A 205 -0.32 -3.92 -7.67
C GLY A 205 -0.57 -2.42 -7.51
N GLY A 206 -1.26 -2.02 -6.44
CA GLY A 206 -1.48 -0.62 -6.12
C GLY A 206 -0.21 0.07 -5.61
N THR A 207 0.55 -0.58 -4.74
CA THR A 207 1.85 -0.09 -4.25
C THR A 207 2.86 0.02 -5.39
N ALA A 208 2.96 -1.01 -6.23
CA ALA A 208 3.81 -1.00 -7.42
C ALA A 208 3.39 0.11 -8.42
N SER A 209 2.09 0.37 -8.56
CA SER A 209 1.60 1.49 -9.39
C SER A 209 2.06 2.85 -8.86
N MET A 210 2.01 3.06 -7.54
CA MET A 210 2.53 4.28 -6.93
C MET A 210 4.06 4.40 -7.07
N GLN A 211 4.81 3.30 -6.96
CA GLN A 211 6.25 3.31 -7.19
C GLN A 211 6.61 3.63 -8.64
N ALA A 212 5.85 3.09 -9.60
CA ALA A 212 6.02 3.43 -11.01
C ALA A 212 5.73 4.91 -11.30
N ALA A 213 4.89 5.57 -10.49
CA ALA A 213 4.57 6.99 -10.60
C ALA A 213 5.68 7.93 -10.08
N VAL A 214 6.64 7.43 -9.29
CA VAL A 214 7.83 8.18 -8.86
C VAL A 214 8.75 8.35 -10.07
N LYS A 215 8.99 9.57 -10.56
CA LYS A 215 9.77 9.82 -11.80
C LYS A 215 9.25 8.96 -12.95
N ALA A 216 7.95 8.98 -13.16
CA ALA A 216 7.23 8.10 -14.07
C ALA A 216 7.85 8.07 -15.48
N PRO A 217 7.87 6.91 -16.17
CA PRO A 217 8.15 6.86 -17.60
C PRO A 217 7.24 7.83 -18.35
N ARG A 218 7.73 8.45 -19.43
CA ARG A 218 6.95 9.45 -20.18
C ARG A 218 5.60 8.90 -20.66
N ALA A 219 5.51 7.60 -20.94
CA ALA A 219 4.28 6.95 -21.38
C ALA A 219 3.24 6.77 -20.26
N LEU A 220 3.64 6.71 -18.99
CA LEU A 220 2.73 6.55 -17.86
C LEU A 220 2.02 7.88 -17.57
N LYS A 221 0.71 7.92 -17.77
CA LYS A 221 -0.09 9.15 -17.70
C LYS A 221 -0.91 9.29 -16.44
N ALA A 222 -1.32 8.19 -15.82
CA ALA A 222 -2.03 8.20 -14.55
C ALA A 222 -2.03 6.81 -13.92
N VAL A 223 -2.26 6.74 -12.62
CA VAL A 223 -2.37 5.47 -11.88
C VAL A 223 -3.61 5.42 -10.99
N ILE A 224 -4.10 4.20 -10.75
CA ILE A 224 -5.10 3.91 -9.70
C ILE A 224 -4.47 2.94 -8.69
N ALA A 225 -4.35 3.37 -7.44
CA ALA A 225 -3.79 2.56 -6.36
C ALA A 225 -4.91 2.19 -5.39
N ASN A 226 -5.39 0.94 -5.45
CA ASN A 226 -6.43 0.43 -4.56
C ASN A 226 -5.83 -0.34 -3.38
N CYS A 227 -6.29 -0.09 -2.16
CA CYS A 227 -5.82 -0.70 -0.91
C CYS A 227 -4.31 -0.89 -0.93
N ALA A 228 -3.56 0.21 -0.99
CA ALA A 228 -2.11 0.18 -1.18
C ALA A 228 -1.40 1.04 -0.12
N THR A 229 -0.15 0.69 0.18
CA THR A 229 0.64 1.38 1.19
C THR A 229 1.62 2.39 0.61
N THR A 230 1.80 3.51 1.31
CA THR A 230 2.89 4.46 1.06
C THR A 230 4.10 4.27 1.99
N ASP A 231 3.96 3.44 3.04
CA ASP A 231 4.97 3.19 4.07
C ASP A 231 5.06 1.70 4.40
N ARG A 232 6.11 1.05 3.91
CA ARG A 232 6.34 -0.39 4.11
C ARG A 232 6.66 -0.80 5.55
N PHE A 233 6.92 0.15 6.45
CA PHE A 233 7.29 -0.16 7.84
C PHE A 233 6.24 0.26 8.87
N GLU A 234 5.50 1.34 8.65
CA GLU A 234 4.48 1.77 9.64
C GLU A 234 3.04 1.48 9.22
N ASP A 235 2.82 1.18 7.94
CA ASP A 235 1.49 1.05 7.37
C ASP A 235 1.48 -0.09 6.33
N ASP A 236 2.10 -1.22 6.66
CA ASP A 236 2.19 -2.40 5.79
C ASP A 236 1.88 -3.69 6.57
N ILE A 237 1.88 -4.84 5.90
CA ILE A 237 1.69 -6.17 6.50
C ILE A 237 2.82 -6.59 7.44
N HIS A 238 3.91 -5.81 7.49
CA HIS A 238 5.12 -6.20 8.19
C HIS A 238 5.14 -5.68 9.62
N TRP A 239 5.13 -4.37 9.73
CA TRP A 239 5.30 -3.64 10.98
C TRP A 239 4.24 -2.54 11.04
N MET A 240 3.80 -2.21 12.25
CA MET A 240 2.91 -1.09 12.52
C MET A 240 3.16 -0.60 13.95
N GLY A 241 3.46 0.69 14.13
CA GLY A 241 3.78 1.26 15.43
C GLY A 241 5.03 0.64 16.08
N GLY A 242 5.94 0.09 15.27
CA GLY A 242 7.11 -0.67 15.74
C GLY A 242 6.83 -2.11 16.19
N CYS A 243 5.59 -2.60 16.06
CA CYS A 243 5.23 -3.99 16.36
C CYS A 243 5.26 -4.86 15.10
N LEU A 244 5.81 -6.07 15.19
CA LEU A 244 5.76 -7.07 14.13
C LEU A 244 4.34 -7.63 14.03
N LEU A 245 3.74 -7.57 12.84
CA LEU A 245 2.41 -8.09 12.60
C LEU A 245 2.44 -9.59 12.29
N THR A 246 1.42 -10.32 12.73
CA THR A 246 1.23 -11.74 12.41
C THR A 246 1.14 -11.99 10.91
N ASP A 247 0.63 -11.01 10.17
CA ASP A 247 0.54 -10.98 8.71
C ASP A 247 1.91 -11.14 8.03
N SER A 248 3.00 -10.72 8.68
CA SER A 248 4.36 -10.99 8.19
C SER A 248 4.58 -12.48 7.96
N PHE A 249 4.16 -13.31 8.91
CA PHE A 249 4.34 -14.77 8.85
C PHE A 249 3.37 -15.39 7.85
N GLU A 250 2.11 -14.96 7.86
CA GLU A 250 1.10 -15.43 6.91
C GLU A 250 1.56 -15.18 5.46
N TRP A 251 1.93 -13.94 5.15
CA TRP A 251 2.39 -13.59 3.82
C TRP A 251 3.77 -14.18 3.51
N GLY A 252 4.63 -14.29 4.51
CA GLY A 252 5.96 -14.89 4.40
C GLY A 252 5.93 -16.36 4.04
N ALA A 253 4.85 -17.07 4.40
CA ALA A 253 4.58 -18.43 3.97
C ALA A 253 3.80 -18.48 2.63
N THR A 254 2.86 -17.57 2.43
CA THR A 254 1.98 -17.54 1.25
C THR A 254 2.73 -17.17 -0.03
N LEU A 255 3.55 -16.12 0.00
CA LEU A 255 4.25 -15.62 -1.17
C LEU A 255 5.19 -16.68 -1.80
N PRO A 256 6.05 -17.39 -1.05
CA PRO A 256 6.83 -18.48 -1.63
C PRO A 256 5.99 -19.58 -2.25
N ALA A 257 4.80 -19.91 -1.70
CA ALA A 257 3.91 -20.90 -2.28
C ALA A 257 3.33 -20.44 -3.64
N ILE A 258 2.95 -19.16 -3.73
CA ILE A 258 2.52 -18.51 -4.98
C ILE A 258 3.63 -18.59 -6.03
N LEU A 259 4.85 -18.20 -5.65
CA LEU A 259 5.99 -18.19 -6.56
C LEU A 259 6.45 -19.60 -6.92
N ALA A 260 6.33 -20.58 -6.02
CA ALA A 260 6.69 -21.97 -6.30
C ALA A 260 5.77 -22.67 -7.30
N ALA A 261 4.62 -22.07 -7.66
CA ALA A 261 3.68 -22.68 -8.58
C ALA A 261 4.30 -22.84 -10.00
N PRO A 262 4.07 -24.00 -10.67
CA PRO A 262 4.65 -24.29 -11.99
C PRO A 262 4.02 -23.44 -13.09
N PRO A 263 4.77 -22.92 -14.07
CA PRO A 263 4.20 -22.33 -15.29
C PRO A 263 3.20 -23.29 -15.96
N ASP A 264 2.19 -22.74 -16.64
CA ASP A 264 1.21 -23.55 -17.36
C ASP A 264 1.80 -24.14 -18.65
N ALA A 265 1.75 -25.47 -18.77
CA ALA A 265 2.24 -26.18 -19.94
C ALA A 265 1.51 -25.79 -21.24
N ALA A 266 0.26 -25.32 -21.16
CA ALA A 266 -0.51 -24.87 -22.31
C ALA A 266 0.02 -23.56 -22.91
N THR A 267 0.69 -22.72 -22.11
CA THR A 267 1.23 -21.43 -22.56
C THR A 267 2.72 -21.50 -22.85
N VAL A 268 3.51 -22.09 -21.94
CA VAL A 268 4.97 -22.14 -22.07
C VAL A 268 5.48 -23.39 -22.80
N GLY A 269 4.60 -24.37 -23.05
CA GLY A 269 4.92 -25.59 -23.78
C GLY A 269 5.86 -26.53 -23.00
N PRO A 270 6.65 -27.37 -23.69
CA PRO A 270 7.43 -28.45 -23.05
C PRO A 270 8.51 -27.96 -22.07
N ALA A 271 8.85 -26.66 -22.10
CA ALA A 271 9.81 -26.06 -21.20
C ALA A 271 9.29 -25.87 -19.76
N TRP A 272 7.97 -25.98 -19.52
CA TRP A 272 7.34 -25.67 -18.23
C TRP A 272 8.02 -26.35 -17.04
N LYS A 273 8.39 -27.63 -17.20
CA LYS A 273 8.96 -28.44 -16.13
C LYS A 273 10.37 -28.00 -15.76
N GLU A 274 11.16 -27.61 -16.75
CA GLU A 274 12.52 -27.11 -16.55
C GLU A 274 12.48 -25.72 -15.93
N MET A 275 11.60 -24.84 -16.42
CA MET A 275 11.36 -23.52 -15.82
C MET A 275 10.94 -23.65 -14.35
N TRP A 276 10.01 -24.57 -14.06
CA TRP A 276 9.55 -24.81 -12.69
C TRP A 276 10.67 -25.30 -11.78
N ARG A 277 11.51 -26.25 -12.22
CA ARG A 277 12.66 -26.72 -11.43
C ARG A 277 13.65 -25.59 -11.14
N LYS A 278 13.98 -24.77 -12.15
CA LYS A 278 14.85 -23.60 -11.96
C LYS A 278 14.24 -22.63 -10.93
N ARG A 279 12.93 -22.40 -10.99
CA ARG A 279 12.22 -21.56 -10.03
C ARG A 279 12.30 -22.12 -8.60
N LEU A 280 12.06 -23.42 -8.42
CA LEU A 280 12.18 -24.06 -7.09
C LEU A 280 13.61 -23.97 -6.53
N HIS A 281 14.63 -24.06 -7.37
CA HIS A 281 16.02 -23.91 -6.95
C HIS A 281 16.40 -22.44 -6.64
N GLY A 282 15.78 -21.48 -7.31
CA GLY A 282 16.02 -20.05 -7.11
C GLY A 282 15.16 -19.41 -6.02
N LEU A 283 14.07 -20.07 -5.59
CA LEU A 283 13.03 -19.48 -4.75
C LEU A 283 13.59 -18.79 -3.49
N SER A 284 13.23 -17.52 -3.32
CA SER A 284 13.57 -16.73 -2.15
C SER A 284 12.58 -16.98 -1.02
N PHE A 285 13.08 -16.87 0.22
CA PHE A 285 12.25 -16.88 1.43
C PHE A 285 12.38 -15.53 2.15
N PRO A 286 11.64 -14.51 1.71
CA PRO A 286 11.87 -13.12 2.12
C PRO A 286 11.47 -12.83 3.57
N LEU A 287 10.69 -13.70 4.21
CA LEU A 287 10.29 -13.57 5.62
C LEU A 287 11.48 -13.32 6.55
N SER A 288 12.61 -14.01 6.33
CA SER A 288 13.80 -13.81 7.16
C SER A 288 14.32 -12.38 7.10
N ALA A 289 14.24 -11.71 5.95
CA ALA A 289 14.63 -10.31 5.81
C ALA A 289 13.63 -9.41 6.54
N TRP A 290 12.32 -9.66 6.37
CA TRP A 290 11.26 -8.84 6.98
C TRP A 290 11.34 -8.81 8.51
N ILE A 291 11.61 -9.95 9.14
CA ILE A 291 11.72 -10.03 10.61
C ILE A 291 13.07 -9.53 11.14
N SER A 292 14.14 -9.58 10.33
CA SER A 292 15.48 -9.16 10.78
C SER A 292 15.70 -7.65 10.66
N HIS A 293 14.92 -6.99 9.80
CA HIS A 293 14.96 -5.53 9.64
C HIS A 293 13.98 -4.85 10.60
N GLU A 294 14.27 -4.90 11.89
CA GLU A 294 13.40 -4.39 12.97
C GLU A 294 13.29 -2.85 13.06
N THR A 295 14.02 -2.12 12.23
CA THR A 295 14.04 -0.65 12.24
C THR A 295 13.71 -0.11 10.86
N ARG A 296 13.20 1.13 10.79
CA ARG A 296 12.84 1.87 9.57
C ARG A 296 14.05 2.29 8.68
N GLY A 297 15.06 1.43 8.58
CA GLY A 297 16.29 1.63 7.83
C GLY A 297 16.12 1.54 6.32
N ALA A 298 17.25 1.47 5.60
CA ALA A 298 17.30 1.51 4.14
C ALA A 298 16.40 0.46 3.45
N TYR A 299 16.29 -0.74 4.04
CA TYR A 299 15.46 -1.83 3.54
C TYR A 299 14.01 -1.39 3.31
N TRP A 300 13.37 -0.79 4.32
CA TRP A 300 11.98 -0.35 4.22
C TRP A 300 11.80 0.95 3.43
N ARG A 301 12.78 1.87 3.52
CA ARG A 301 12.70 3.16 2.83
C ARG A 301 12.70 2.99 1.31
N HIS A 302 13.41 2.00 0.78
CA HIS A 302 13.54 1.77 -0.66
C HIS A 302 12.19 1.63 -1.37
N GLY A 303 11.27 0.84 -0.81
CA GLY A 303 9.94 0.61 -1.40
C GLY A 303 8.82 1.52 -0.86
N SER A 304 9.14 2.53 -0.05
CA SER A 304 8.14 3.38 0.60
C SER A 304 8.01 4.73 -0.12
N VAL A 305 6.90 4.91 -0.83
CA VAL A 305 6.62 6.12 -1.64
C VAL A 305 6.57 7.39 -0.78
N ARG A 306 6.27 7.28 0.53
CA ARG A 306 6.25 8.43 1.45
C ARG A 306 7.56 9.24 1.50
N PHE A 307 8.69 8.64 1.11
CA PHE A 307 10.00 9.31 1.09
C PHE A 307 10.33 9.97 -0.25
N SER A 308 9.47 9.78 -1.24
CA SER A 308 9.67 10.22 -2.63
C SER A 308 8.41 10.88 -3.19
N THR A 309 7.56 11.46 -2.34
CA THR A 309 6.29 12.08 -2.75
C THR A 309 6.51 13.26 -3.69
N ASP A 310 7.60 14.02 -3.49
CA ASP A 310 7.95 15.16 -4.35
C ASP A 310 8.37 14.72 -5.76
N ASP A 311 8.86 13.48 -5.88
CA ASP A 311 9.27 12.87 -7.14
C ASP A 311 8.10 12.24 -7.91
N LEU A 312 6.89 12.19 -7.34
CA LEU A 312 5.69 11.73 -8.06
C LEU A 312 5.39 12.68 -9.22
N SER A 313 5.20 12.13 -10.42
CA SER A 313 5.13 12.92 -11.66
C SER A 313 3.95 12.60 -12.56
N CYS A 314 3.01 11.76 -12.12
CA CYS A 314 1.72 11.58 -12.79
C CYS A 314 0.56 11.54 -11.78
N PRO A 315 -0.66 11.91 -12.19
CA PRO A 315 -1.87 11.82 -11.38
C PRO A 315 -2.10 10.44 -10.76
N ILE A 316 -2.61 10.44 -9.52
CA ILE A 316 -2.90 9.24 -8.73
C ILE A 316 -4.33 9.30 -8.21
N LEU A 317 -5.11 8.26 -8.45
CA LEU A 317 -6.35 8.00 -7.73
C LEU A 317 -6.09 6.91 -6.69
N ALA A 318 -6.05 7.30 -5.42
CA ALA A 318 -5.91 6.40 -4.29
C ALA A 318 -7.28 5.97 -3.77
N ILE A 319 -7.51 4.67 -3.65
CA ILE A 319 -8.76 4.09 -3.17
C ILE A 319 -8.44 3.15 -2.01
N GLY A 320 -9.20 3.22 -0.92
CA GLY A 320 -9.01 2.37 0.24
C GLY A 320 -10.28 2.23 1.06
N GLY A 321 -10.20 1.57 2.21
CA GLY A 321 -11.34 1.33 3.07
C GLY A 321 -11.01 1.42 4.55
N TRP A 322 -12.01 1.74 5.38
CA TRP A 322 -11.83 1.84 6.83
C TRP A 322 -11.67 0.49 7.53
N ALA A 323 -12.10 -0.61 6.90
CA ALA A 323 -11.84 -1.96 7.40
C ALA A 323 -10.59 -2.58 6.74
N ASP A 324 -9.91 -1.82 5.87
CA ASP A 324 -8.63 -2.20 5.31
C ASP A 324 -7.48 -1.79 6.23
N ARG A 325 -6.37 -2.53 6.14
CA ARG A 325 -5.16 -2.27 6.91
C ARG A 325 -4.46 -0.97 6.51
N TYR A 326 -4.48 -0.60 5.23
CA TYR A 326 -3.79 0.58 4.70
C TYR A 326 -4.64 1.85 4.80
N SER A 327 -5.45 1.95 5.85
CA SER A 327 -6.46 3.00 6.05
C SER A 327 -5.85 4.42 6.11
N ASN A 328 -4.56 4.54 6.44
CA ASN A 328 -3.86 5.81 6.53
C ASN A 328 -3.35 6.33 5.17
N SER A 329 -3.07 5.42 4.24
CA SER A 329 -2.31 5.73 3.03
C SER A 329 -3.05 6.66 2.06
N VAL A 330 -4.38 6.53 1.89
CA VAL A 330 -5.16 7.39 0.97
C VAL A 330 -5.12 8.85 1.39
N ILE A 331 -5.43 9.12 2.67
CA ILE A 331 -5.48 10.48 3.20
C ILE A 331 -4.07 11.07 3.27
N GLY A 332 -3.09 10.27 3.70
CA GLY A 332 -1.69 10.68 3.74
C GLY A 332 -1.14 11.10 2.37
N LEU A 333 -1.43 10.32 1.32
CA LEU A 333 -0.97 10.63 -0.03
C LEU A 333 -1.64 11.90 -0.60
N VAL A 334 -2.97 12.03 -0.42
CA VAL A 334 -3.70 13.23 -0.86
C VAL A 334 -3.19 14.49 -0.15
N LYS A 335 -2.89 14.41 1.15
CA LYS A 335 -2.30 15.52 1.90
C LYS A 335 -0.89 15.86 1.41
N ALA A 336 -0.10 14.86 1.04
CA ALA A 336 1.28 15.05 0.57
C ALA A 336 1.35 15.65 -0.85
N ARG A 337 0.46 15.25 -1.76
CA ARG A 337 0.43 15.69 -3.16
C ARG A 337 -0.97 16.07 -3.64
N PRO A 338 -1.57 17.14 -3.08
CA PRO A 338 -2.91 17.56 -3.47
C PRO A 338 -2.98 18.10 -4.91
N ASP A 339 -1.86 18.36 -5.55
CA ASP A 339 -1.79 18.73 -6.96
C ASP A 339 -1.93 17.53 -7.92
N LEU A 340 -1.66 16.31 -7.45
CA LEU A 340 -1.70 15.09 -8.27
C LEU A 340 -2.72 14.05 -7.81
N CYS A 341 -3.13 14.09 -6.53
CA CYS A 341 -3.82 12.96 -5.91
C CYS A 341 -5.29 13.26 -5.63
N HIS A 342 -6.14 12.28 -5.98
CA HIS A 342 -7.52 12.16 -5.52
C HIS A 342 -7.66 10.92 -4.62
N GLY A 343 -8.56 10.99 -3.64
CA GLY A 343 -8.73 9.93 -2.64
C GLY A 343 -10.18 9.49 -2.47
N ILE A 344 -10.40 8.18 -2.34
CA ILE A 344 -11.70 7.59 -1.97
C ILE A 344 -11.47 6.61 -0.83
N VAL A 345 -12.12 6.83 0.32
CA VAL A 345 -12.11 5.88 1.44
C VAL A 345 -13.53 5.41 1.71
N GLY A 346 -13.81 4.15 1.40
CA GLY A 346 -15.11 3.53 1.68
C GLY A 346 -15.15 2.79 3.02
N PRO A 347 -16.27 2.11 3.33
CA PRO A 347 -16.36 1.22 4.49
C PRO A 347 -15.61 -0.11 4.30
N TRP A 348 -15.07 -0.35 3.11
CA TRP A 348 -14.60 -1.66 2.63
C TRP A 348 -13.40 -2.21 3.40
N GLY A 349 -13.23 -3.52 3.30
CA GLY A 349 -11.98 -4.22 3.60
C GLY A 349 -11.02 -4.23 2.41
N HIS A 350 -10.11 -5.20 2.40
CA HIS A 350 -9.00 -5.34 1.47
C HIS A 350 -9.42 -5.85 0.07
N HIS A 351 -10.32 -5.11 -0.61
CA HIS A 351 -10.90 -5.46 -1.89
C HIS A 351 -11.06 -4.24 -2.81
N TYR A 352 -11.42 -4.47 -4.07
CA TYR A 352 -11.94 -3.39 -4.90
C TYR A 352 -13.33 -2.94 -4.40
N PRO A 353 -13.70 -1.66 -4.55
CA PRO A 353 -14.96 -1.09 -4.06
C PRO A 353 -16.24 -1.80 -4.53
N ASP A 354 -16.17 -2.52 -5.65
CA ASP A 354 -17.29 -3.22 -6.28
C ASP A 354 -17.67 -4.53 -5.56
N HIS A 355 -16.75 -5.12 -4.79
CA HIS A 355 -17.10 -6.22 -3.88
C HIS A 355 -17.97 -5.75 -2.72
N GLY A 356 -17.71 -4.54 -2.20
CA GLY A 356 -18.52 -3.94 -1.15
C GLY A 356 -18.60 -4.77 0.13
N GLU A 357 -17.47 -5.27 0.64
CA GLU A 357 -17.43 -6.02 1.90
C GLU A 357 -16.55 -5.30 2.95
N PRO A 358 -17.14 -4.66 3.98
CA PRO A 358 -18.58 -4.42 4.15
C PRO A 358 -19.08 -3.31 3.19
N GLY A 359 -20.38 -3.32 2.90
CA GLY A 359 -20.99 -2.34 2.00
C GLY A 359 -21.20 -0.96 2.63
N PRO A 360 -21.77 0.00 1.88
CA PRO A 360 -22.24 -0.15 0.50
C PRO A 360 -21.11 -0.25 -0.53
N ALA A 361 -21.34 -1.02 -1.61
CA ALA A 361 -20.44 -1.12 -2.75
C ALA A 361 -20.41 0.18 -3.58
N MET A 362 -19.33 0.36 -4.34
CA MET A 362 -19.20 1.39 -5.38
C MET A 362 -18.66 0.74 -6.65
N SER A 363 -19.19 1.10 -7.82
CA SER A 363 -18.68 0.57 -9.10
C SER A 363 -17.24 1.03 -9.32
N PHE A 364 -16.27 0.14 -9.10
CA PHE A 364 -14.86 0.40 -9.35
C PHE A 364 -14.62 0.71 -10.83
N GLN A 365 -15.28 -0.04 -11.71
CA GLN A 365 -15.08 0.04 -13.14
C GLN A 365 -15.49 1.41 -13.70
N ASP A 366 -16.63 1.95 -13.26
CA ASP A 366 -17.10 3.26 -13.72
C ASP A 366 -16.21 4.40 -13.21
N VAL A 367 -15.76 4.30 -11.95
CA VAL A 367 -14.80 5.24 -11.37
C VAL A 367 -13.48 5.19 -12.14
N ALA A 368 -12.95 3.99 -12.38
CA ALA A 368 -11.70 3.80 -13.10
C ALA A 368 -11.81 4.31 -14.54
N LEU A 369 -12.88 3.99 -15.27
CA LEU A 369 -13.07 4.45 -16.63
C LEU A 369 -13.17 5.98 -16.73
N THR A 370 -13.83 6.63 -15.78
CA THR A 370 -13.89 8.09 -15.73
C THR A 370 -12.49 8.71 -15.58
N TRP A 371 -11.67 8.12 -14.70
CA TRP A 371 -10.28 8.51 -14.51
C TRP A 371 -9.44 8.29 -15.78
N TRP A 372 -9.61 7.14 -16.44
CA TRP A 372 -8.91 6.81 -17.68
C TRP A 372 -9.33 7.69 -18.84
N ASP A 373 -10.62 7.97 -18.99
CA ASP A 373 -11.13 8.80 -20.07
C ASP A 373 -10.51 10.20 -19.99
N HIS A 374 -10.36 10.75 -18.78
CA HIS A 374 -9.67 12.03 -18.58
C HIS A 374 -8.18 11.97 -18.96
N TRP A 375 -7.41 11.08 -18.34
CA TRP A 375 -5.94 11.12 -18.45
C TRP A 375 -5.37 10.44 -19.70
N LEU A 376 -6.11 9.49 -20.27
CA LEU A 376 -5.66 8.70 -21.42
C LEU A 376 -6.36 9.11 -22.72
N LYS A 377 -7.57 9.68 -22.66
CA LYS A 377 -8.32 10.12 -23.85
C LYS A 377 -8.62 11.63 -23.89
N ASP A 378 -8.04 12.39 -22.96
CA ASP A 378 -8.19 13.85 -22.87
C ASP A 378 -9.66 14.31 -22.70
N ALA A 379 -10.52 13.44 -22.15
CA ALA A 379 -11.89 13.80 -21.80
C ALA A 379 -11.89 14.84 -20.66
N PRO A 380 -12.91 15.69 -20.51
CA PRO A 380 -12.98 16.60 -19.38
C PRO A 380 -13.15 15.81 -18.06
N MET A 381 -12.34 16.15 -17.06
CA MET A 381 -12.50 15.61 -15.71
C MET A 381 -13.83 16.11 -15.12
N PRO A 382 -14.71 15.23 -14.61
CA PRO A 382 -15.86 15.68 -13.84
C PRO A 382 -15.39 16.45 -12.60
N LYS A 383 -16.29 17.25 -12.01
CA LYS A 383 -16.00 17.95 -10.74
C LYS A 383 -15.96 16.94 -9.59
N TRP A 384 -14.86 16.20 -9.48
CA TRP A 384 -14.61 15.32 -8.36
C TRP A 384 -14.09 16.13 -7.18
N PRO A 385 -14.59 15.86 -5.96
CA PRO A 385 -13.90 16.34 -4.78
C PRO A 385 -12.53 15.67 -4.73
N GLN A 386 -11.56 16.38 -4.16
CA GLN A 386 -10.24 15.80 -4.00
C GLN A 386 -10.23 14.58 -3.09
N LEU A 387 -11.02 14.59 -2.01
CA LEU A 387 -11.12 13.49 -1.07
C LEU A 387 -12.59 13.19 -0.79
N ARG A 388 -12.96 11.91 -0.93
CA ARG A 388 -14.29 11.38 -0.62
C ARG A 388 -14.18 10.28 0.43
N LEU A 389 -14.95 10.39 1.51
CA LEU A 389 -14.84 9.51 2.68
C LEU A 389 -16.21 8.97 3.07
N TRP A 390 -16.27 7.71 3.49
CA TRP A 390 -17.44 7.14 4.14
C TRP A 390 -17.43 7.53 5.61
N GLN A 391 -18.26 8.48 5.99
CA GLN A 391 -18.50 8.79 7.40
C GLN A 391 -19.34 7.66 8.01
N ARG A 392 -18.72 6.84 8.85
CA ARG A 392 -19.43 5.77 9.58
C ARG A 392 -20.42 6.34 10.59
N ALA A 393 -21.55 5.65 10.72
CA ALA A 393 -22.46 5.78 11.85
C ALA A 393 -22.29 4.57 12.78
N PHE A 394 -22.99 4.58 13.92
CA PHE A 394 -22.96 3.46 14.85
C PHE A 394 -23.51 2.19 14.20
N ASP A 395 -22.77 1.09 14.36
CA ASP A 395 -23.22 -0.28 14.11
C ASP A 395 -23.01 -1.07 15.41
N VAL A 396 -23.92 -2.01 15.72
CA VAL A 396 -23.66 -3.00 16.77
C VAL A 396 -22.43 -3.83 16.37
N PRO A 397 -21.43 -4.00 17.25
CA PRO A 397 -20.26 -4.82 16.94
C PRO A 397 -20.66 -6.25 16.56
N ALA A 398 -20.08 -6.74 15.48
CA ALA A 398 -20.28 -8.09 14.97
C ALA A 398 -19.06 -8.50 14.15
N ASP A 399 -18.76 -9.78 14.17
CA ASP A 399 -17.60 -10.38 13.47
C ASP A 399 -17.71 -10.32 11.94
N ARG A 400 -18.90 -10.01 11.42
CA ARG A 400 -19.19 -9.63 10.04
C ARG A 400 -20.38 -8.69 9.98
N ILE A 401 -20.26 -7.64 9.17
CA ILE A 401 -21.32 -6.67 8.91
C ILE A 401 -21.49 -6.59 7.39
N ALA A 402 -22.71 -6.82 6.89
CA ALA A 402 -22.96 -6.81 5.46
C ALA A 402 -22.86 -5.40 4.85
N THR A 403 -23.32 -4.39 5.58
CA THR A 403 -23.29 -2.98 5.15
C THR A 403 -23.09 -2.10 6.38
N ARG A 404 -22.06 -1.25 6.34
CA ARG A 404 -21.78 -0.28 7.39
C ARG A 404 -22.76 0.87 7.32
N ALA A 405 -23.39 1.21 8.44
CA ALA A 405 -24.16 2.44 8.53
C ALA A 405 -23.25 3.67 8.31
N GLY A 406 -23.79 4.70 7.66
CA GLY A 406 -23.02 5.90 7.38
C GLY A 406 -23.51 6.66 6.16
N ARG A 407 -22.66 7.59 5.70
CA ARG A 407 -22.90 8.43 4.52
C ARG A 407 -21.60 8.86 3.88
N TRP A 408 -21.63 9.19 2.60
CA TRP A 408 -20.50 9.84 1.94
C TRP A 408 -20.38 11.30 2.38
N ILE A 409 -19.16 11.72 2.68
CA ILE A 409 -18.74 13.11 2.81
C ILE A 409 -17.61 13.40 1.82
N ALA A 410 -17.38 14.67 1.51
CA ALA A 410 -16.37 15.09 0.55
C ALA A 410 -15.71 16.40 0.99
N THR A 411 -14.45 16.57 0.61
CA THR A 411 -13.68 17.79 0.85
C THR A 411 -12.64 17.98 -0.25
N ASP A 412 -12.38 19.24 -0.58
CA ASP A 412 -11.16 19.60 -1.30
C ASP A 412 -10.03 19.60 -0.28
N ALA A 413 -8.95 18.85 -0.50
CA ALA A 413 -7.96 18.59 0.54
C ALA A 413 -7.18 19.86 0.90
N SER A 414 -7.07 20.81 -0.04
CA SER A 414 -6.54 22.16 0.17
C SER A 414 -7.39 23.03 1.11
N GLU A 415 -8.65 22.69 1.34
CA GLU A 415 -9.60 23.46 2.15
C GLU A 415 -9.99 22.74 3.45
N THR A 416 -9.25 21.69 3.83
CA THR A 416 -9.52 20.97 5.08
C THR A 416 -9.22 21.85 6.29
N HIS A 417 -10.23 22.59 6.73
CA HIS A 417 -10.33 23.21 8.05
C HIS A 417 -10.58 22.11 9.11
N ALA A 418 -9.69 21.13 9.17
CA ALA A 418 -9.69 20.16 10.26
C ALA A 418 -9.07 20.86 11.47
N THR A 419 -9.88 21.15 12.48
CA THR A 419 -9.37 21.54 13.79
C THR A 419 -9.00 20.28 14.55
N GLU A 420 -7.77 20.22 15.02
CA GLU A 420 -7.33 19.20 15.96
C GLU A 420 -8.11 19.32 17.27
N SER A 421 -8.89 18.30 17.62
CA SER A 421 -9.39 18.13 18.98
C SER A 421 -8.36 17.40 19.80
N VAL A 422 -8.17 17.91 21.01
CA VAL A 422 -7.26 17.31 21.97
C VAL A 422 -8.04 16.75 23.14
N PHE A 423 -7.81 15.47 23.42
CA PHE A 423 -8.26 14.82 24.65
C PHE A 423 -7.07 14.51 25.54
N TYR A 424 -7.24 14.74 26.84
CA TYR A 424 -6.22 14.54 27.86
C TYR A 424 -6.67 13.40 28.78
N PRO A 425 -5.92 12.28 28.85
CA PRO A 425 -6.17 11.24 29.82
C PRO A 425 -5.86 11.75 31.22
N GLY A 426 -6.84 11.65 32.12
CA GLY A 426 -6.73 12.00 33.53
C GLY A 426 -7.18 10.86 34.44
N LYS A 427 -7.20 11.13 35.75
CA LYS A 427 -7.59 10.16 36.78
C LYS A 427 -8.98 9.55 36.55
N ASP A 428 -9.92 10.37 36.11
CA ASP A 428 -11.34 10.04 36.04
C ASP A 428 -11.84 9.83 34.59
N GLY A 429 -10.94 9.75 33.60
CA GLY A 429 -11.28 9.55 32.17
C GLY A 429 -10.61 10.54 31.22
N LEU A 430 -11.17 10.72 30.02
CA LEU A 430 -10.72 11.68 29.01
C LEU A 430 -11.37 13.06 29.23
N SER A 431 -10.54 14.11 29.20
CA SER A 431 -10.97 15.51 29.32
C SER A 431 -10.57 16.33 28.10
N TRP A 432 -11.40 17.31 27.73
CA TRP A 432 -11.10 18.32 26.69
C TRP A 432 -10.08 19.38 27.14
N ARG A 433 -9.77 19.41 28.43
CA ARG A 433 -8.86 20.37 29.04
C ARG A 433 -7.71 19.62 29.69
N ALA A 434 -6.51 20.16 29.50
CA ALA A 434 -5.33 19.68 30.20
C ALA A 434 -5.56 19.74 31.71
N GLY A 435 -5.38 18.61 32.38
CA GLY A 435 -5.36 18.51 33.83
C GLY A 435 -3.92 18.38 34.36
N PRO A 436 -3.75 18.28 35.68
CA PRO A 436 -2.48 17.84 36.24
C PRO A 436 -2.12 16.44 35.71
N GLY A 437 -0.84 16.20 35.43
CA GLY A 437 -0.37 14.91 34.94
C GLY A 437 -0.64 13.78 35.93
N THR A 438 -1.07 12.62 35.42
CA THR A 438 -1.42 11.45 36.24
C THR A 438 -0.58 10.25 35.82
N ARG A 439 -0.13 9.47 36.81
CA ARG A 439 0.60 8.22 36.56
C ARG A 439 -0.38 7.06 36.65
N HIS A 440 -0.46 6.27 35.60
CA HIS A 440 -1.33 5.09 35.52
C HIS A 440 -0.47 3.83 35.38
N SER A 441 -0.84 2.76 36.10
CA SER A 441 -0.25 1.44 35.88
C SER A 441 -0.86 0.82 34.63
N VAL A 442 -0.04 0.30 33.73
CA VAL A 442 -0.53 -0.42 32.54
C VAL A 442 -0.69 -1.89 32.89
N PRO A 443 -1.86 -2.49 32.66
CA PRO A 443 -2.03 -3.94 32.77
C PRO A 443 -1.08 -4.69 31.83
N THR A 444 -0.61 -5.86 32.24
CA THR A 444 0.29 -6.72 31.45
C THR A 444 -0.41 -7.99 30.96
N ASP A 445 -1.74 -7.98 30.87
CA ASP A 445 -2.50 -9.15 30.42
C ASP A 445 -2.36 -9.30 28.90
N MET A 446 -1.60 -10.33 28.49
CA MET A 446 -1.34 -10.64 27.09
C MET A 446 -2.56 -11.23 26.35
N GLN A 447 -3.69 -11.45 27.02
CA GLN A 447 -4.96 -11.83 26.37
C GLN A 447 -5.70 -10.63 25.78
N HIS A 448 -5.28 -9.40 26.07
CA HIS A 448 -5.82 -8.20 25.46
C HIS A 448 -5.60 -8.21 23.93
N GLY A 449 -6.64 -7.83 23.18
CA GLY A 449 -6.67 -7.79 21.72
C GLY A 449 -7.40 -8.98 21.08
N ALA A 450 -7.95 -9.90 21.88
CA ALA A 450 -8.68 -11.06 21.39
C ALA A 450 -9.98 -10.69 20.65
N CYS A 451 -10.52 -9.49 20.89
CA CYS A 451 -11.72 -8.97 20.24
C CYS A 451 -11.39 -7.94 19.14
N ALA A 452 -10.11 -7.65 18.84
CA ALA A 452 -9.70 -6.59 17.92
C ALA A 452 -10.03 -6.88 16.44
N GLY A 453 -10.24 -8.15 16.07
CA GLY A 453 -10.46 -8.56 14.69
C GLY A 453 -9.18 -8.60 13.85
N ASP A 454 -9.34 -8.71 12.53
CA ASP A 454 -8.23 -8.73 11.59
C ASP A 454 -7.64 -7.33 11.40
N THR A 455 -6.30 -7.24 11.27
CA THR A 455 -5.62 -5.99 10.89
C THR A 455 -6.00 -5.52 9.50
N GLY A 456 -6.33 -6.43 8.58
CA GLY A 456 -6.93 -6.13 7.29
C GLY A 456 -8.05 -7.10 6.96
N TYR A 457 -9.27 -6.58 6.89
CA TYR A 457 -10.48 -7.38 6.73
C TYR A 457 -10.67 -7.85 5.29
N PHE A 458 -10.87 -9.16 5.08
CA PHE A 458 -11.12 -9.73 3.75
C PHE A 458 -12.59 -10.13 3.51
N GLY A 459 -13.56 -9.57 4.23
CA GLY A 459 -14.98 -9.89 4.02
C GLY A 459 -15.44 -11.20 4.69
N ARG A 460 -14.52 -11.93 5.32
CA ARG A 460 -14.78 -13.20 6.01
C ARG A 460 -15.58 -13.04 7.31
N ILE A 461 -16.17 -14.12 7.78
CA ILE A 461 -16.73 -14.21 9.14
C ILE A 461 -15.55 -14.27 10.13
N GLY A 462 -15.64 -13.60 11.27
CA GLY A 462 -14.58 -13.56 12.27
C GLY A 462 -13.56 -12.43 12.10
N GLY A 463 -13.70 -11.59 11.06
CA GLY A 463 -12.65 -10.63 10.70
C GLY A 463 -12.88 -9.19 11.17
N LEU A 464 -14.10 -8.79 11.50
CA LEU A 464 -14.37 -7.46 12.07
C LEU A 464 -14.25 -7.48 13.60
N PRO A 465 -13.90 -6.33 14.22
CA PRO A 465 -13.82 -6.21 15.67
C PRO A 465 -15.18 -6.50 16.33
N LEU A 466 -15.13 -7.27 17.40
CA LEU A 466 -16.27 -7.59 18.26
C LEU A 466 -16.50 -6.46 19.28
N ASP A 467 -17.47 -6.66 20.17
CA ASP A 467 -17.60 -5.84 21.38
C ASP A 467 -16.27 -5.88 22.15
N GLN A 468 -15.71 -4.70 22.46
CA GLN A 468 -14.41 -4.56 23.10
C GLN A 468 -14.47 -4.72 24.63
N SER A 469 -15.67 -4.82 25.23
CA SER A 469 -15.83 -4.97 26.68
C SER A 469 -14.93 -6.05 27.34
N PRO A 470 -14.69 -7.23 26.72
CA PRO A 470 -13.76 -8.23 27.26
C PRO A 470 -12.29 -7.81 27.23
N ASP A 471 -11.87 -7.04 26.22
CA ASP A 471 -10.52 -6.49 26.09
C ASP A 471 -10.34 -5.27 26.99
N ASP A 472 -11.36 -4.43 27.12
CA ASP A 472 -11.39 -3.27 28.02
C ASP A 472 -11.23 -3.67 29.49
N ALA A 473 -11.84 -4.79 29.90
CA ALA A 473 -11.68 -5.34 31.25
C ALA A 473 -10.22 -5.72 31.59
N ARG A 474 -9.34 -5.80 30.59
CA ARG A 474 -7.92 -6.18 30.71
C ARG A 474 -6.98 -5.02 30.40
N ALA A 475 -7.50 -3.87 30.00
CA ALA A 475 -6.74 -2.73 29.55
C ALA A 475 -6.90 -1.53 30.48
N LEU A 476 -6.06 -0.53 30.28
CA LEU A 476 -6.26 0.80 30.85
C LEU A 476 -7.10 1.61 29.87
N CYS A 477 -8.37 1.84 30.20
CA CYS A 477 -9.30 2.58 29.37
C CYS A 477 -9.54 3.98 29.91
N PHE A 478 -9.74 4.94 28.99
CA PHE A 478 -10.13 6.30 29.30
C PHE A 478 -11.31 6.68 28.42
N ASP A 479 -12.45 6.98 29.05
CA ASP A 479 -13.67 7.38 28.36
C ASP A 479 -13.99 8.85 28.63
N THR A 480 -14.67 9.50 27.69
CA THR A 480 -15.30 10.80 27.97
C THR A 480 -16.55 10.59 28.83
N GLU A 481 -17.05 11.66 29.44
CA GLU A 481 -18.46 11.68 29.85
C GLU A 481 -19.38 11.43 28.64
N SER A 482 -20.61 11.00 28.90
CA SER A 482 -21.62 10.83 27.86
C SER A 482 -21.77 12.11 27.04
N LEU A 483 -21.55 12.00 25.73
CA LEU A 483 -21.57 13.13 24.83
C LEU A 483 -22.98 13.72 24.74
N LYS A 484 -23.11 15.02 25.03
CA LYS A 484 -24.39 15.75 24.93
C LYS A 484 -24.74 16.15 23.49
N LYS A 485 -23.77 16.07 22.59
CA LYS A 485 -23.89 16.38 21.16
C LYS A 485 -22.99 15.42 20.38
N GLU A 486 -23.40 15.07 19.17
CA GLU A 486 -22.56 14.31 18.25
C GLU A 486 -21.28 15.08 17.94
N ILE A 487 -20.20 14.34 17.77
CA ILE A 487 -18.91 14.91 17.37
C ILE A 487 -18.36 14.08 16.22
N LEU A 488 -18.02 14.76 15.11
CA LEU A 488 -17.58 14.11 13.87
C LEU A 488 -16.05 13.98 13.85
N LEU A 489 -15.57 12.75 14.02
CA LEU A 489 -14.15 12.39 13.95
C LEU A 489 -13.81 11.82 12.58
N VAL A 490 -12.85 12.43 11.88
CA VAL A 490 -12.39 11.93 10.58
C VAL A 490 -10.90 12.25 10.42
N GLY A 491 -10.10 11.21 10.21
CA GLY A 491 -8.66 11.32 9.99
C GLY A 491 -7.86 10.35 10.85
N HIS A 492 -6.56 10.62 10.94
CA HIS A 492 -5.63 9.86 11.75
C HIS A 492 -5.74 10.25 13.23
N ALA A 493 -5.60 9.28 14.12
CA ALA A 493 -5.57 9.48 15.57
C ALA A 493 -4.13 9.34 16.08
N GLU A 494 -3.66 10.30 16.88
CA GLU A 494 -2.34 10.24 17.48
C GLU A 494 -2.41 10.24 19.00
N PHE A 495 -1.92 9.18 19.62
CA PHE A 495 -1.81 9.07 21.07
C PHE A 495 -0.38 9.39 21.54
N CYS A 496 -0.23 10.45 22.34
CA CYS A 496 1.05 10.85 22.93
C CYS A 496 1.07 10.60 24.44
N CYS A 497 2.07 9.86 24.92
CA CYS A 497 2.27 9.58 26.34
C CYS A 497 3.76 9.47 26.70
N GLY A 498 4.09 9.67 27.97
CA GLY A 498 5.38 9.26 28.54
C GLY A 498 5.27 7.85 29.09
N ILE A 499 6.23 6.99 28.75
CA ILE A 499 6.32 5.63 29.33
C ILE A 499 7.50 5.62 30.29
N VAL A 500 7.23 5.31 31.56
CA VAL A 500 8.27 5.16 32.58
C VAL A 500 8.29 3.72 33.06
N ARG A 501 9.40 3.05 32.78
CA ARG A 501 9.68 1.71 33.30
C ARG A 501 10.20 1.85 34.73
N ASP A 502 9.52 1.25 35.70
CA ASP A 502 10.06 1.16 37.06
C ASP A 502 11.19 0.13 37.05
N MET A 503 12.43 0.61 37.06
CA MET A 503 13.64 -0.19 37.18
C MET A 503 13.88 -0.44 38.68
N ALA A 504 12.98 -1.21 39.31
CA ALA A 504 13.15 -1.68 40.69
C ALA A 504 14.12 -2.85 40.76
#